data_AF-C7P736-F1
#
_entry.id   AF-C7P736-F1
#
_cell.length_a   1.000
_cell.length_b   1.000
_cell.length_c   1.000
_cell.angle_alpha   90.00
_cell.angle_beta   90.00
_cell.angle_gamma   90.00
#
_symmetry.space_group_name_H-M   'P 1'
#
loop_
_entity.id
_entity.type
_entity.pdbx_description
1 polymer ?
#
loop_
_entity_poly.entity_id
_entity_poly.type
_entity_poly.pdbx_seq_one_letter_code
_entity_poly.pdbx_strand_id
1 'polypeptide(L)'
;MLSENQQKIHYIINLLTNGGKKKWVKQTVLFALIYYFIKLGIFRGYDYAPTPFMWEDKIKFINISYDAINDLNFLLDNNYLNEILLSVKGLNEFIVGYSIRKKIDYNFNPKDKEIIDNTLFENGNLKEIQITEDGAIIKSKKEDIEIKITNIDKISYKSKSYIMKVSLWDSNI
;
A
#
# COMPACT_ATOMS: atom_id res chain seq x y z
N MET A 1 -2.77 -18.48 -11.60
CA MET A 1 -2.06 -17.39 -12.34
C MET A 1 -2.32 -16.11 -11.57
N LEU A 2 -1.31 -15.28 -11.32
CA LEU A 2 -1.47 -14.06 -10.51
C LEU A 2 -2.28 -13.00 -11.29
N SER A 3 -3.17 -12.29 -10.60
CA SER A 3 -3.87 -11.12 -11.17
C SER A 3 -2.87 -10.02 -11.54
N GLU A 4 -3.25 -9.08 -12.41
CA GLU A 4 -2.38 -7.94 -12.72
C GLU A 4 -2.03 -7.12 -11.47
N ASN A 5 -3.00 -6.91 -10.56
CA ASN A 5 -2.77 -6.14 -9.34
C ASN A 5 -1.85 -6.88 -8.35
N GLN A 6 -1.98 -8.20 -8.22
CA GLN A 6 -1.03 -9.03 -7.46
C GLN A 6 0.38 -8.91 -8.04
N GLN A 7 0.52 -8.97 -9.37
CA GLN A 7 1.82 -8.80 -10.03
C GLN A 7 2.39 -7.40 -9.79
N LYS A 8 1.57 -6.35 -9.80
CA LYS A 8 1.99 -4.96 -9.51
C LYS A 8 2.46 -4.78 -8.07
N ILE A 9 1.75 -5.31 -7.07
CA ILE A 9 2.19 -5.28 -5.66
C ILE A 9 3.53 -5.99 -5.53
N HIS A 10 3.64 -7.20 -6.09
CA HIS A 10 4.88 -7.97 -6.08
C HIS A 10 6.03 -7.21 -6.78
N TYR A 11 5.75 -6.55 -7.90
CA TYR A 11 6.72 -5.76 -8.66
C TYR A 11 7.25 -4.58 -7.84
N ILE A 12 6.37 -3.81 -7.19
CA ILE A 12 6.77 -2.69 -6.32
C ILE A 12 7.67 -3.17 -5.20
N ILE A 13 7.31 -4.26 -4.50
CA ILE A 13 8.16 -4.85 -3.45
C ILE A 13 9.51 -5.31 -4.03
N ASN A 14 9.51 -5.90 -5.22
CA ASN A 14 10.72 -6.35 -5.89
C ASN A 14 11.66 -5.19 -6.21
N LEU A 15 11.13 -4.08 -6.70
CA LEU A 15 11.90 -2.86 -6.95
C LEU A 15 12.52 -2.29 -5.66
N LEU A 16 11.71 -2.14 -4.59
CA LEU A 16 12.16 -1.57 -3.32
C LEU A 16 13.20 -2.45 -2.59
N THR A 17 13.13 -3.76 -2.81
CA THR A 17 14.04 -4.74 -2.18
C THR A 17 15.18 -5.20 -3.10
N ASN A 18 15.26 -4.66 -4.32
CA ASN A 18 16.17 -5.11 -5.37
C ASN A 18 16.11 -6.64 -5.60
N GLY A 19 14.91 -7.22 -5.50
CA GLY A 19 14.63 -8.65 -5.61
C GLY A 19 15.33 -9.54 -4.58
N GLY A 20 15.88 -8.95 -3.52
CA GLY A 20 16.70 -9.63 -2.53
C GLY A 20 15.94 -9.99 -1.26
N LYS A 21 16.17 -11.21 -0.74
CA LYS A 21 15.61 -11.70 0.54
C LYS A 21 16.15 -10.98 1.79
N LYS A 22 17.20 -10.18 1.65
CA LYS A 22 17.87 -9.46 2.76
C LYS A 22 17.39 -8.01 2.90
N LYS A 23 16.63 -7.50 1.93
CA LYS A 23 16.07 -6.15 1.96
C LYS A 23 14.57 -6.26 2.20
N TRP A 24 14.04 -5.34 2.98
CA TRP A 24 12.64 -5.33 3.40
C TRP A 24 12.03 -3.96 3.13
N VAL A 25 10.79 -3.93 2.65
CA VAL A 25 9.99 -2.71 2.58
C VAL A 25 9.07 -2.66 3.81
N LYS A 26 9.06 -1.52 4.52
CA LYS A 26 8.14 -1.31 5.63
C LYS A 26 6.68 -1.28 5.15
N GLN A 27 5.75 -1.81 5.94
CA GLN A 27 4.32 -1.80 5.62
C GLN A 27 3.76 -0.40 5.37
N THR A 28 4.16 0.59 6.17
CA THR A 28 3.77 1.99 6.01
C THR A 28 4.17 2.56 4.65
N VAL A 29 5.39 2.28 4.19
CA VAL A 29 5.88 2.66 2.85
C VAL A 29 5.04 1.98 1.77
N LEU A 30 4.80 0.67 1.89
CA LEU A 30 4.03 -0.08 0.91
C LEU A 30 2.60 0.46 0.79
N PHE A 31 1.93 0.73 1.92
CA PHE A 31 0.57 1.26 1.94
C PHE A 31 0.49 2.67 1.32
N ALA A 32 1.45 3.55 1.62
CA ALA A 32 1.52 4.87 0.98
C ALA A 32 1.65 4.77 -0.53
N LEU A 33 2.54 3.89 -1.02
CA LEU A 33 2.73 3.69 -2.46
C LEU A 33 1.49 3.09 -3.13
N ILE A 34 0.85 2.09 -2.52
CA ILE A 34 -0.38 1.51 -3.06
C ILE A 34 -1.46 2.57 -3.19
N TYR A 35 -1.70 3.36 -2.14
CA TYR A 35 -2.66 4.46 -2.16
C TYR A 35 -2.37 5.47 -3.28
N TYR A 36 -1.10 5.89 -3.42
CA TYR A 36 -0.67 6.79 -4.48
C TYR A 36 -0.94 6.20 -5.87
N PHE A 37 -0.60 4.93 -6.10
CA PHE A 37 -0.81 4.27 -7.38
C PHE A 37 -2.29 3.97 -7.68
N ILE A 38 -3.14 3.81 -6.66
CA ILE A 38 -4.60 3.79 -6.84
C ILE A 38 -5.07 5.14 -7.37
N LYS A 39 -4.61 6.26 -6.79
CA LYS A 39 -4.95 7.62 -7.25
C LYS A 39 -4.48 7.90 -8.68
N LEU A 40 -3.37 7.30 -9.11
CA LEU A 40 -2.89 7.37 -10.49
C LEU A 40 -3.63 6.41 -11.46
N GLY A 41 -4.56 5.60 -10.98
CA GLY A 41 -5.31 4.64 -11.80
C GLY A 41 -4.51 3.39 -12.21
N ILE A 42 -3.38 3.13 -11.56
CA ILE A 42 -2.51 1.97 -11.84
C ILE A 42 -3.13 0.69 -11.28
N PHE A 43 -3.72 0.76 -10.10
CA PHE A 43 -4.48 -0.34 -9.49
C PHE A 43 -5.95 -0.23 -9.89
N ARG A 44 -6.33 -0.89 -10.98
CA ARG A 44 -7.71 -0.84 -11.49
C ARG A 44 -8.64 -1.64 -10.60
N GLY A 45 -9.80 -1.07 -10.29
CA GLY A 45 -10.84 -1.71 -9.49
C GLY A 45 -10.61 -1.66 -7.98
N TYR A 46 -9.43 -1.24 -7.52
CA TYR A 46 -9.19 -1.00 -6.10
C TYR A 46 -9.90 0.28 -5.66
N ASP A 47 -10.60 0.19 -4.55
CA ASP A 47 -11.00 1.33 -3.75
C ASP A 47 -10.10 1.46 -2.51
N TYR A 48 -10.34 2.50 -1.72
CA TYR A 48 -9.71 2.67 -0.41
C TYR A 48 -10.72 3.26 0.57
N ALA A 49 -10.48 3.10 1.86
CA ALA A 49 -11.28 3.71 2.90
C ALA A 49 -10.39 4.15 4.09
N PRO A 50 -10.73 5.25 4.77
CA PRO A 50 -10.08 5.64 6.02
C PRO A 50 -10.23 4.56 7.08
N THR A 51 -9.11 4.02 7.55
CA THR A 51 -9.05 2.94 8.54
C THR A 51 -8.09 3.34 9.68
N PRO A 52 -8.44 3.10 10.96
CA PRO A 52 -7.53 3.36 12.06
C PRO A 52 -6.30 2.46 11.95
N PHE A 53 -5.11 3.04 12.05
CA PHE A 53 -3.82 2.38 11.88
C PHE A 53 -2.78 3.02 12.80
N MET A 54 -1.83 2.22 13.30
CA MET A 54 -0.67 2.75 14.04
C MET A 54 0.33 3.33 13.03
N TRP A 55 0.32 4.65 12.86
CA TRP A 55 1.25 5.35 11.99
C TRP A 55 2.35 5.99 12.83
N GLU A 56 3.57 5.49 12.68
CA GLU A 56 4.67 5.78 13.60
C GLU A 56 4.26 5.42 15.04
N ASP A 57 4.20 6.38 15.95
CA ASP A 57 3.87 6.18 17.36
C ASP A 57 2.42 6.57 17.72
N LYS A 58 1.57 6.90 16.73
CA LYS A 58 0.21 7.40 16.95
C LYS A 58 -0.83 6.61 16.16
N ILE A 59 -2.01 6.43 16.75
CA ILE A 59 -3.18 5.94 16.01
C ILE A 59 -3.70 7.08 15.13
N LYS A 60 -3.70 6.85 13.81
CA LYS A 60 -4.24 7.77 12.79
C LYS A 60 -5.19 7.02 11.86
N PHE A 61 -6.11 7.75 11.25
CA PHE A 61 -6.83 7.21 10.10
C PHE A 61 -5.95 7.35 8.86
N ILE A 62 -5.75 6.26 8.14
CA ILE A 62 -5.07 6.27 6.84
C ILE A 62 -5.96 5.63 5.77
N ASN A 63 -5.83 6.06 4.53
CA ASN A 63 -6.53 5.49 3.40
C ASN A 63 -5.90 4.14 3.02
N ILE A 64 -6.62 3.03 3.26
CA ILE A 64 -6.17 1.68 2.91
C ILE A 64 -7.14 1.02 1.95
N SER A 65 -6.61 0.27 0.99
CA SER A 65 -7.39 -0.59 0.10
C SER A 65 -7.49 -2.00 0.68
N TYR A 66 -8.71 -2.46 0.95
CA TYR A 66 -8.94 -3.84 1.41
C TYR A 66 -8.67 -4.85 0.29
N ASP A 67 -8.93 -4.50 -0.97
CA ASP A 67 -8.54 -5.32 -2.12
C ASP A 67 -7.01 -5.51 -2.17
N ALA A 68 -6.25 -4.43 -1.94
CA ALA A 68 -4.80 -4.52 -1.88
C ALA A 68 -4.30 -5.37 -0.72
N ILE A 69 -4.94 -5.30 0.46
CA ILE A 69 -4.61 -6.18 1.60
C ILE A 69 -4.90 -7.64 1.22
N ASN A 70 -6.05 -7.94 0.62
CA ASN A 70 -6.41 -9.29 0.21
C ASN A 70 -5.40 -9.86 -0.80
N ASP A 71 -5.01 -9.07 -1.80
CA ASP A 71 -4.00 -9.50 -2.77
C ASP A 71 -2.60 -9.62 -2.15
N LEU A 72 -2.24 -8.79 -1.17
CA LEU A 72 -1.00 -8.92 -0.40
C LEU A 72 -0.98 -10.21 0.43
N ASN A 73 -2.08 -10.51 1.14
CA ASN A 73 -2.24 -11.74 1.91
C ASN A 73 -2.17 -12.96 1.02
N PHE A 74 -2.83 -12.92 -0.15
CA PHE A 74 -2.73 -13.99 -1.14
C PHE A 74 -1.26 -14.25 -1.54
N LEU A 75 -0.48 -13.20 -1.80
CA LEU A 75 0.94 -13.33 -2.15
C LEU A 75 1.79 -13.92 -1.01
N LEU A 76 1.45 -13.62 0.25
CA LEU A 76 2.10 -14.19 1.44
C LEU A 76 1.75 -15.67 1.59
N ASP A 77 0.45 -16.01 1.59
CA ASP A 77 -0.07 -17.37 1.76
C ASP A 77 0.45 -18.32 0.68
N ASN A 78 0.65 -17.80 -0.53
CA ASN A 78 1.16 -18.57 -1.67
C ASN A 78 2.69 -18.49 -1.83
N ASN A 79 3.41 -18.01 -0.82
CA ASN A 79 4.88 -18.00 -0.75
C ASN A 79 5.58 -17.16 -1.85
N TYR A 80 4.92 -16.15 -2.40
CA TYR A 80 5.55 -15.18 -3.30
C TYR A 80 6.37 -14.14 -2.52
N LEU A 81 5.89 -13.78 -1.33
CA LEU A 81 6.52 -12.82 -0.43
C LEU A 81 6.92 -13.48 0.90
N ASN A 82 7.80 -12.82 1.65
CA ASN A 82 7.99 -13.06 3.08
C ASN A 82 7.46 -11.85 3.84
N GLU A 83 7.00 -12.09 5.07
CA GLU A 83 6.73 -11.07 6.07
C GLU A 83 7.70 -11.22 7.25
N ILE A 84 8.08 -10.10 7.84
CA ILE A 84 8.78 -10.05 9.13
C ILE A 84 8.07 -9.09 10.07
N LEU A 85 7.92 -9.51 11.32
CA LEU A 85 7.46 -8.66 12.41
C LEU A 85 8.63 -8.39 13.34
N LEU A 86 9.03 -7.13 13.47
CA LEU A 86 10.13 -6.71 14.32
C LEU A 86 9.59 -5.88 15.49
N SER A 87 9.82 -6.35 16.71
CA SER A 87 9.68 -5.50 17.90
C SER A 87 10.90 -4.60 18.00
N VAL A 88 10.69 -3.29 18.08
CA VAL A 88 11.79 -2.34 18.25
C VAL A 88 11.94 -2.01 19.73
N LYS A 89 13.09 -2.36 20.31
CA LYS A 89 13.38 -2.10 21.72
C LYS A 89 13.27 -0.59 22.00
N GLY A 90 12.39 -0.21 22.92
CA GLY A 90 12.18 1.19 23.32
C GLY A 90 11.09 1.93 22.55
N LEU A 91 10.49 1.30 21.53
CA LEU A 91 9.26 1.76 20.90
C LEU A 91 8.15 0.75 21.24
N ASN A 92 6.96 1.23 21.61
CA ASN A 92 5.78 0.36 21.75
C ASN A 92 5.16 0.03 20.36
N GLU A 93 6.00 -0.08 19.33
CA GLU A 93 5.60 -0.27 17.94
C GLU A 93 6.20 -1.57 17.40
N PHE A 94 5.41 -2.29 16.62
CA PHE A 94 5.89 -3.39 15.79
C PHE A 94 6.08 -2.91 14.36
N ILE A 95 7.25 -3.13 13.80
CA ILE A 95 7.51 -2.86 12.39
C ILE A 95 7.21 -4.13 11.59
N VAL A 96 6.23 -4.04 10.71
CA VAL A 96 5.96 -5.07 9.70
C VAL A 96 6.75 -4.73 8.43
N GLY A 97 7.45 -5.72 7.88
CA GLY A 97 8.19 -5.58 6.63
C GLY A 97 7.96 -6.74 5.66
N TYR A 98 8.06 -6.45 4.36
CA TYR A 98 7.87 -7.43 3.29
C TYR A 98 9.12 -7.59 2.42
N SER A 99 9.39 -8.79 1.92
CA SER A 99 10.48 -9.06 0.97
C SER A 99 10.08 -10.09 -0.09
N ILE A 100 10.83 -10.15 -1.19
CA ILE A 100 10.60 -11.14 -2.24
C ILE A 100 11.05 -12.52 -1.79
N ARG A 101 10.15 -13.50 -1.89
CA ARG A 101 10.47 -14.91 -1.66
C ARG A 101 10.69 -15.68 -2.96
N LYS A 102 9.81 -15.49 -3.94
CA LYS A 102 9.81 -16.18 -5.25
C LYS A 102 9.69 -15.15 -6.37
N LYS A 103 10.62 -15.18 -7.33
CA LYS A 103 10.53 -14.33 -8.52
C LYS A 103 9.39 -14.79 -9.43
N ILE A 104 8.79 -13.84 -10.12
CA ILE A 104 7.73 -14.07 -11.12
C ILE A 104 8.05 -13.29 -12.39
N ASP A 105 7.54 -13.78 -13.51
CA ASP A 105 7.53 -13.01 -14.75
C ASP A 105 6.34 -12.05 -14.73
N TYR A 106 6.64 -10.77 -14.93
CA TYR A 106 5.64 -9.71 -14.90
C TYR A 106 5.02 -9.53 -16.28
N ASN A 107 3.72 -9.77 -16.39
CA ASN A 107 2.94 -9.63 -17.61
C ASN A 107 1.67 -8.79 -17.35
N PHE A 108 1.88 -7.56 -16.90
CA PHE A 108 0.84 -6.53 -16.79
C PHE A 108 1.15 -5.37 -17.73
N ASN A 109 0.20 -4.45 -17.90
CA ASN A 109 0.28 -3.32 -18.82
C ASN A 109 1.66 -2.59 -18.78
N PRO A 110 2.41 -2.53 -19.91
CA PRO A 110 3.72 -1.88 -19.97
C PRO A 110 3.71 -0.39 -19.56
N LYS A 111 2.61 0.32 -19.84
CA LYS A 111 2.48 1.74 -19.42
C LYS A 111 2.44 1.87 -17.90
N ASP A 112 1.75 0.94 -17.23
CA ASP A 112 1.67 0.94 -15.77
C ASP A 112 3.04 0.65 -15.17
N LYS A 113 3.81 -0.25 -15.79
CA LYS A 113 5.19 -0.56 -15.40
C LYS A 113 6.09 0.66 -15.50
N GLU A 114 6.03 1.37 -16.63
CA GLU A 114 6.80 2.60 -16.85
C GLU A 114 6.48 3.68 -15.81
N ILE A 115 5.20 3.86 -15.45
CA ILE A 115 4.80 4.81 -14.41
C ILE A 115 5.35 4.42 -13.04
N ILE A 116 5.29 3.14 -12.68
CA ILE A 116 5.87 2.64 -11.42
C ILE A 116 7.39 2.87 -11.40
N ASP A 117 8.08 2.51 -12.49
CA ASP A 117 9.53 2.65 -12.62
C ASP A 117 9.95 4.13 -12.51
N ASN A 118 9.32 5.04 -13.26
CA ASN A 118 9.62 6.48 -13.22
C ASN A 118 9.27 7.13 -11.87
N THR A 119 8.29 6.59 -11.16
CA THR A 119 7.93 7.06 -9.81
C THR A 119 9.02 6.70 -8.82
N LEU A 120 9.50 5.45 -8.84
CA LEU A 120 10.41 4.90 -7.83
C LEU A 120 11.89 5.07 -8.16
N PHE A 121 12.26 5.22 -9.43
CA PHE A 121 13.64 5.35 -9.87
C PHE A 121 13.93 6.70 -10.51
N GLU A 122 15.18 7.15 -10.35
CA GLU A 122 15.74 8.28 -11.06
C GLU A 122 17.18 7.93 -11.46
N ASN A 123 17.51 8.05 -12.75
CA ASN A 123 18.82 7.70 -13.31
C ASN A 123 19.32 6.29 -12.90
N GLY A 124 18.41 5.31 -12.86
CA GLY A 124 18.73 3.91 -12.52
C GLY A 124 18.91 3.63 -11.02
N ASN A 125 18.78 4.62 -10.15
CA ASN A 125 18.82 4.46 -8.70
C ASN A 125 17.43 4.61 -8.09
N LEU A 126 17.17 3.83 -7.03
CA LEU A 126 15.94 3.95 -6.26
C LEU A 126 15.93 5.32 -5.55
N LYS A 127 14.84 6.06 -5.71
CA LYS A 127 14.61 7.32 -4.99
C LYS A 127 14.50 7.07 -3.49
N GLU A 128 14.95 8.04 -2.71
CA GLU A 128 14.78 7.98 -1.26
C GLU A 128 13.29 8.16 -0.91
N ILE A 129 12.76 7.29 -0.05
CA ILE A 129 11.40 7.39 0.46
C ILE A 129 11.47 7.65 1.96
N GLN A 130 10.98 8.82 2.37
CA GLN A 130 10.93 9.25 3.75
C GLN A 130 9.50 9.12 4.26
N ILE A 131 9.32 8.48 5.42
CA ILE A 131 8.05 8.52 6.14
C ILE A 131 7.95 9.87 6.85
N THR A 132 6.77 10.46 6.80
CA THR A 132 6.41 11.70 7.48
C THR A 132 5.19 11.47 8.37
N GLU A 133 4.89 12.46 9.20
CA GLU A 133 3.75 12.42 10.11
C GLU A 133 2.41 12.18 9.36
N ASP A 134 2.28 12.64 8.11
CA ASP A 134 1.05 12.56 7.31
C ASP A 134 1.11 11.55 6.14
N GLY A 135 2.22 10.82 6.01
CA GLY A 135 2.38 9.81 4.98
C GLY A 135 3.83 9.63 4.54
N ALA A 136 4.10 9.80 3.25
CA ALA A 136 5.43 9.56 2.71
C ALA A 136 5.83 10.61 1.67
N ILE A 137 7.13 10.87 1.57
CA ILE A 137 7.72 11.72 0.53
C ILE A 137 8.70 10.86 -0.29
N ILE A 138 8.52 10.84 -1.60
CA ILE A 138 9.50 10.27 -2.54
C ILE A 138 10.37 11.43 -3.03
N LYS A 139 11.65 11.43 -2.64
CA LYS A 139 12.60 12.48 -3.00
C LYS A 139 13.02 12.36 -4.47
N SER A 140 12.93 13.45 -5.22
CA SER A 140 13.38 13.52 -6.61
C SER A 140 14.23 14.76 -6.84
N LYS A 141 15.13 14.73 -7.83
CA LYS A 141 15.92 15.92 -8.20
C LYS A 141 15.08 17.05 -8.79
N LYS A 142 13.92 16.73 -9.38
CA LYS A 142 13.02 17.72 -9.99
C LYS A 142 12.03 18.26 -8.97
N GLU A 143 11.19 17.38 -8.46
CA GLU A 143 10.13 17.71 -7.52
C GLU A 143 9.82 16.50 -6.66
N ASP A 144 9.66 16.73 -5.36
CA ASP A 144 9.30 15.71 -4.39
C ASP A 144 7.84 15.29 -4.57
N ILE A 145 7.58 13.98 -4.53
CA ILE A 145 6.21 13.46 -4.58
C ILE A 145 5.72 13.27 -3.15
N GLU A 146 4.77 14.10 -2.72
CA GLU A 146 4.16 14.01 -1.41
C GLU A 146 2.91 13.13 -1.43
N ILE A 147 2.90 12.09 -0.60
CA ILE A 147 1.79 11.14 -0.45
C ILE A 147 1.16 11.34 0.92
N LYS A 148 0.03 12.06 0.97
CA LYS A 148 -0.74 12.29 2.20
C LYS A 148 -1.76 11.18 2.42
N ILE A 149 -1.29 10.01 2.88
CA ILE A 149 -2.18 8.86 3.13
C ILE A 149 -3.09 9.08 4.34
N THR A 150 -2.69 9.92 5.30
CA THR A 150 -3.51 10.26 6.49
C THR A 150 -4.63 11.26 6.18
N ASN A 151 -4.51 12.01 5.09
CA ASN A 151 -5.55 12.98 4.70
C ASN A 151 -6.79 12.22 4.24
N ILE A 152 -7.84 12.33 5.06
CA ILE A 152 -9.12 11.69 4.80
C ILE A 152 -9.76 12.35 3.57
N ASP A 153 -9.71 11.65 2.45
CA ASP A 153 -10.44 12.06 1.26
C ASP A 153 -11.92 11.72 1.44
N LYS A 154 -12.79 12.68 1.13
CA LYS A 154 -14.22 12.43 1.03
C LYS A 154 -14.48 11.63 -0.25
N ILE A 155 -14.44 10.31 -0.15
CA ILE A 155 -14.84 9.44 -1.25
C ILE A 155 -16.35 9.60 -1.42
N SER A 156 -16.76 10.05 -2.61
CA SER A 156 -18.17 10.18 -2.96
C SER A 156 -18.76 8.78 -3.13
N TYR A 157 -19.22 8.17 -2.03
CA TYR A 157 -19.88 6.87 -2.09
C TYR A 157 -21.20 7.01 -2.86
N LYS A 158 -21.24 6.52 -4.10
CA LYS A 158 -22.50 6.26 -4.80
C LYS A 158 -23.05 4.95 -4.26
N SER A 159 -23.65 4.97 -3.07
CA SER A 159 -24.50 3.87 -2.65
C SER A 159 -25.66 3.76 -3.64
N LYS A 160 -25.77 2.65 -4.37
CA LYS A 160 -27.12 2.10 -4.56
C LYS A 160 -27.53 1.70 -3.16
N SER A 161 -28.37 2.51 -2.53
CA SER A 161 -28.90 2.22 -1.22
C SER A 161 -29.62 0.87 -1.29
N TYR A 162 -28.92 -0.23 -1.03
CA TYR A 162 -29.56 -1.30 -0.32
C TYR A 162 -29.85 -0.70 1.04
N ILE A 163 -31.07 -0.16 1.17
CA ILE A 163 -31.66 0.14 2.46
C ILE A 163 -31.51 -1.15 3.24
N MET A 164 -30.47 -1.22 4.07
CA MET A 164 -30.40 -2.23 5.11
C MET A 164 -31.63 -1.95 5.96
N LYS A 165 -32.63 -2.82 5.90
CA LYS A 165 -33.78 -2.83 6.81
C LYS A 165 -33.28 -3.23 8.20
N VAL A 166 -32.38 -2.46 8.77
CA VAL A 166 -32.01 -2.60 10.18
C VAL A 166 -32.98 -1.69 10.91
N SER A 167 -33.98 -2.33 11.52
CA SER A 167 -34.87 -1.69 12.49
C SER A 167 -34.03 -1.25 13.67
N LEU A 168 -33.64 0.02 13.72
CA LEU A 168 -33.16 0.67 14.94
C LEU A 168 -34.35 1.36 15.63
N TRP A 169 -35.35 0.57 16.02
CA TRP A 169 -36.43 1.00 16.89
C TRP A 169 -36.82 -0.16 17.81
N ASP A 170 -35.95 -0.46 18.78
CA ASP A 170 -36.40 -1.03 20.04
C ASP A 170 -36.39 0.11 21.06
N SER A 171 -37.52 0.79 21.17
CA SER A 171 -37.81 1.73 22.27
C SER A 171 -39.33 1.83 22.43
N ASN A 172 -39.97 0.73 22.85
CA ASN A 172 -41.20 0.86 23.62
C ASN A 172 -40.81 1.30 25.04
N ILE A 173 -40.79 2.61 25.26
CA ILE A 173 -40.96 3.23 26.59
C ILE A 173 -42.31 3.91 26.58
#